data_AF-A0A939CU28-F1
#
_entry.id   AF-A0A939CU28-F1
#
_cell.length_a   1.000
_cell.length_b   1.000
_cell.length_c   1.000
_cell.angle_alpha   90.00
_cell.angle_beta   90.00
_cell.angle_gamma   90.00
#
_symmetry.space_group_name_H-M   'P 1'
#
loop_
_entity.id
_entity.type
_entity.pdbx_description
1 polymer ?
#
loop_
_entity_poly.entity_id
_entity_poly.type
_entity_poly.pdbx_seq_one_letter_code
_entity_poly.pdbx_strand_id
1 'polypeptide(L)'
;MNLDIFIQELTETIKSGTEEGILKLIYFSDNAFEEFNNLGGGNVFKKMLVLPFISFKDKDLQVTISEVKLSESDRERFLKKLADKVQLECIANLTYQDKYTNISVSAPIGKIDDIYKLVFF
;
A
#
# COMPACT_ATOMS: atom_id res chain seq x y z
N MET A 1 -9.64 -1.12 13.77
CA MET A 1 -8.57 -0.10 13.84
C MET A 1 -9.07 1.16 13.16
N ASN A 2 -8.88 2.37 13.72
CA ASN A 2 -9.21 3.61 13.02
C ASN A 2 -8.11 3.95 11.99
N LEU A 3 -8.46 4.64 10.91
CA LEU A 3 -7.56 5.09 9.85
C LEU A 3 -6.35 5.87 10.38
N ASP A 4 -6.54 6.73 11.39
CA ASP A 4 -5.43 7.48 11.99
C ASP A 4 -4.38 6.57 12.64
N ILE A 5 -4.82 5.49 13.30
CA ILE A 5 -3.93 4.52 13.94
C ILE A 5 -3.17 3.75 12.85
N PHE A 6 -3.87 3.34 11.79
CA PHE A 6 -3.23 2.67 10.65
C PHE A 6 -2.14 3.54 10.00
N ILE A 7 -2.37 4.85 9.88
CA ILE A 7 -1.40 5.77 9.27
C ILE A 7 -0.19 5.99 10.18
N GLN A 8 -0.40 6.05 11.49
CA GLN A 8 0.70 6.06 12.46
C GLN A 8 1.53 4.78 12.34
N GLU A 9 0.88 3.62 12.36
CA GLU A 9 1.54 2.31 12.21
C GLU A 9 2.28 2.19 10.86
N LEU A 10 1.68 2.67 9.77
CA LEU A 10 2.32 2.73 8.46
C LEU A 10 3.57 3.60 8.48
N THR A 11 3.48 4.80 9.05
CA THR A 11 4.62 5.73 9.13
C THR A 11 5.76 5.13 9.96
N GLU A 12 5.46 4.55 11.11
CA GLU A 12 6.43 3.89 11.98
C GLU A 12 7.08 2.68 11.30
N THR A 13 6.28 1.87 10.62
CA THR A 13 6.73 0.67 9.92
C THR A 13 7.64 1.01 8.75
N ILE A 14 7.39 2.11 8.02
CA ILE A 14 8.27 2.57 6.95
C ILE A 14 9.61 3.08 7.51
N LYS A 15 9.56 3.83 8.62
CA LYS A 15 10.77 4.42 9.23
C LYS A 15 11.66 3.36 9.88
N SER A 16 11.07 2.36 10.53
CA SER A 16 11.80 1.49 11.46
C SER A 16 11.42 0.01 11.41
N GLY A 17 10.42 -0.37 10.62
CA GLY A 17 9.89 -1.73 10.56
C GLY A 17 10.76 -2.71 9.77
N THR A 18 10.34 -3.98 9.81
CA THR A 18 10.91 -5.07 9.01
C THR A 18 10.13 -5.23 7.70
N GLU A 19 10.72 -5.94 6.73
CA GLU A 19 10.01 -6.30 5.49
C GLU A 19 8.70 -7.04 5.77
N GLU A 20 8.70 -7.93 6.78
CA GLU A 20 7.50 -8.65 7.22
C GLU A 20 6.44 -7.70 7.79
N GLY A 21 6.86 -6.68 8.56
CA GLY A 21 5.96 -5.64 9.06
C GLY A 21 5.29 -4.88 7.92
N ILE A 22 6.07 -4.46 6.91
CA ILE A 22 5.54 -3.77 5.72
C ILE A 22 4.55 -4.66 4.98
N LEU A 23 4.89 -5.93 4.74
CA LEU A 23 4.00 -6.88 4.07
C LEU A 23 2.68 -7.10 4.84
N LYS A 24 2.70 -7.04 6.18
CA LYS A 24 1.46 -7.14 6.99
C LYS A 24 0.53 -5.95 6.78
N LEU A 25 1.03 -4.78 6.41
CA LEU A 25 0.22 -3.60 6.12
C LEU A 25 -0.33 -3.60 4.69
N ILE A 26 0.17 -4.48 3.83
CA ILE A 26 -0.22 -4.58 2.43
C ILE A 26 -1.24 -5.69 2.25
N TYR A 27 -2.27 -5.41 1.47
CA TYR A 27 -3.09 -6.39 0.82
C TYR A 27 -2.77 -6.43 -0.67
N PHE A 28 -2.63 -7.63 -1.19
CA PHE A 28 -2.59 -7.94 -2.61
C PHE A 28 -3.56 -9.09 -2.86
N SER A 29 -4.07 -9.22 -4.08
CA SER A 29 -4.98 -10.31 -4.44
C SER A 29 -4.28 -11.67 -4.31
N ASP A 30 -4.88 -12.61 -3.58
CA ASP A 30 -4.36 -13.99 -3.45
C ASP A 30 -4.14 -14.63 -4.82
N ASN A 31 -5.05 -14.40 -5.78
CA ASN A 31 -4.92 -14.91 -7.14
C ASN A 31 -3.68 -14.36 -7.87
N ALA A 32 -3.42 -13.06 -7.73
CA ALA A 32 -2.24 -12.44 -8.35
C ALA A 32 -0.95 -13.01 -7.76
N PHE A 33 -0.92 -13.22 -6.43
CA PHE A 33 0.23 -13.83 -5.78
C PHE A 33 0.41 -15.30 -6.15
N GLU A 34 -0.67 -16.09 -6.21
CA GLU A 34 -0.62 -17.50 -6.61
C GLU A 34 -0.06 -17.67 -8.02
N GLU A 35 -0.48 -16.85 -8.99
CA GLU A 35 0.08 -16.86 -10.34
C GLU A 35 1.59 -16.61 -10.35
N PHE A 36 2.06 -15.56 -9.67
CA PHE A 36 3.49 -15.27 -9.54
C PHE A 36 4.25 -16.38 -8.81
N ASN A 37 3.64 -16.95 -7.76
CA ASN A 37 4.25 -18.00 -6.95
C ASN A 37 4.37 -19.32 -7.71
N ASN A 38 3.37 -19.68 -8.52
CA ASN A 38 3.39 -20.87 -9.38
C ASN A 38 4.48 -20.81 -10.45
N LEU A 39 4.90 -19.61 -10.84
CA LEU A 39 6.03 -19.37 -11.74
C LEU A 39 7.39 -19.30 -11.01
N GLY A 40 7.43 -19.57 -9.70
CA GLY A 40 8.64 -19.47 -8.86
C GLY A 40 9.03 -18.04 -8.48
N GLY A 41 8.20 -17.04 -8.82
CA GLY A 41 8.46 -15.62 -8.63
C GLY A 41 7.95 -15.02 -7.31
N GLY A 42 7.33 -15.81 -6.43
CA GLY A 42 6.64 -15.29 -5.23
C GLY A 42 7.53 -14.46 -4.30
N ASN A 43 8.80 -14.84 -4.12
CA ASN A 43 9.74 -14.06 -3.31
C ASN A 43 10.15 -12.73 -3.98
N VAL A 44 10.32 -12.75 -5.30
CA VAL A 44 10.62 -11.53 -6.08
C VAL A 44 9.45 -10.56 -6.01
N PHE A 45 8.22 -11.06 -6.16
CA PHE A 45 7.01 -10.26 -6.02
C PHE A 45 6.92 -9.57 -4.66
N LYS A 46 7.11 -10.31 -3.56
CA LYS A 46 7.13 -9.73 -2.21
C LYS A 46 8.22 -8.66 -2.04
N LYS A 47 9.42 -8.90 -2.56
CA LYS A 47 10.50 -7.89 -2.55
C LYS A 47 10.12 -6.63 -3.32
N MET A 48 9.47 -6.77 -4.48
CA MET A 48 9.01 -5.62 -5.26
C MET A 48 7.98 -4.77 -4.52
N LEU A 49 7.09 -5.39 -3.74
CA LEU A 49 6.12 -4.66 -2.92
C LEU A 49 6.79 -3.83 -1.81
N VAL A 50 7.88 -4.34 -1.22
CA VAL A 50 8.55 -3.70 -0.09
C VAL A 50 9.56 -2.63 -0.54
N LEU A 51 10.12 -2.77 -1.76
CA LEU A 51 11.20 -1.93 -2.29
C LEU A 51 10.96 -0.40 -2.23
N PRO A 52 9.75 0.12 -2.55
CA PRO A 52 9.47 1.55 -2.43
C PRO A 52 9.65 2.05 -1.01
N PHE A 53 9.21 1.28 -0.01
CA PHE A 53 9.27 1.64 1.40
C PHE A 53 10.70 1.64 1.94
N ILE A 54 11.52 0.68 1.52
CA ILE A 54 12.96 0.66 1.86
C ILE A 54 13.65 1.94 1.37
N SER A 55 13.25 2.45 0.19
CA SER A 55 13.81 3.67 -0.38
C SER A 55 13.47 4.93 0.43
N PHE A 56 12.49 4.84 1.33
CA PHE A 56 12.08 5.89 2.26
C PHE A 56 12.60 5.70 3.69
N LYS A 57 13.30 4.59 3.96
CA LYS A 57 13.92 4.36 5.26
C LYS A 57 14.93 5.46 5.57
N ASP A 58 14.96 5.91 6.83
CA ASP A 58 15.84 6.97 7.34
C ASP A 58 15.64 8.36 6.71
N LYS A 59 14.62 8.53 5.84
CA LYS A 59 14.24 9.81 5.26
C LYS A 59 13.13 10.47 6.06
N ASP A 60 13.09 11.80 6.03
CA ASP A 60 12.00 12.56 6.62
C ASP A 60 10.77 12.51 5.70
N LEU A 61 10.07 11.37 5.77
CA LEU A 61 8.87 11.08 4.99
C LEU A 61 7.66 11.80 5.58
N GLN A 62 6.89 12.46 4.72
CA GLN A 62 5.55 12.92 5.04
C GLN A 62 4.52 11.97 4.43
N VAL A 63 3.59 11.47 5.25
CA VAL A 63 2.42 10.72 4.82
C VAL A 63 1.20 11.63 4.86
N THR A 64 0.50 11.77 3.73
CA THR A 64 -0.74 12.54 3.63
C THR A 64 -1.86 11.68 3.04
N ILE A 65 -3.11 12.05 3.33
CA ILE A 65 -4.30 11.34 2.84
C ILE A 65 -5.03 12.23 1.85
N SER A 66 -5.46 11.64 0.74
CA SER A 66 -6.46 12.23 -0.15
C SER A 66 -7.67 11.31 -0.29
N GLU A 67 -8.86 11.89 -0.40
CA GLU A 67 -10.08 11.14 -0.71
C GLU A 67 -9.96 10.41 -2.05
N VAL A 68 -10.55 9.21 -2.14
CA VAL A 68 -10.67 8.48 -3.40
C VAL A 68 -11.68 9.21 -4.30
N LYS A 69 -11.17 10.03 -5.23
CA LYS A 69 -11.98 10.59 -6.32
C LYS A 69 -11.92 9.66 -7.53
N LEU A 70 -12.61 8.53 -7.44
CA LEU A 70 -12.83 7.67 -8.60
C LEU A 70 -14.21 7.97 -9.20
N SER A 71 -14.28 8.04 -10.52
CA SER A 71 -15.57 8.00 -11.23
C SER A 71 -16.28 6.68 -10.91
N GLU A 72 -17.61 6.60 -11.01
CA GLU A 72 -18.33 5.33 -10.76
C GLU A 72 -17.83 4.20 -11.65
N SER A 73 -17.50 4.48 -12.91
CA SER A 73 -16.93 3.51 -13.84
C SER A 73 -15.52 3.05 -13.47
N ASP A 74 -14.67 3.96 -12.97
CA ASP A 74 -13.34 3.60 -12.51
C ASP A 74 -13.42 2.83 -11.20
N ARG A 75 -14.33 3.22 -10.31
CA ARG A 75 -14.62 2.53 -9.07
C ARG A 75 -15.13 1.12 -9.35
N GLU A 76 -16.07 0.92 -10.26
CA GLU A 76 -16.53 -0.41 -10.69
C GLU A 76 -15.40 -1.22 -11.32
N ARG A 77 -14.58 -0.64 -12.20
CA ARG A 77 -13.45 -1.36 -12.82
C ARG A 77 -12.36 -1.72 -11.79
N PHE A 78 -12.12 -0.85 -10.80
CA PHE A 78 -11.23 -1.09 -9.67
C PHE A 78 -11.77 -2.20 -8.76
N LEU A 79 -13.05 -2.09 -8.36
CA LEU A 79 -13.71 -3.04 -7.47
C LEU A 79 -13.95 -4.40 -8.13
N LYS A 80 -14.16 -4.47 -9.45
CA LYS A 80 -14.37 -5.73 -10.18
C LYS A 80 -13.10 -6.57 -10.29
N LYS A 81 -11.93 -5.97 -10.08
CA LYS A 81 -10.63 -6.67 -10.01
C LYS A 81 -10.22 -7.03 -8.58
N LEU A 82 -10.68 -6.25 -7.61
CA LEU A 82 -10.53 -6.58 -6.19
C LEU A 82 -11.61 -7.61 -5.85
N ALA A 83 -11.27 -8.59 -5.02
CA ALA A 83 -12.32 -9.44 -4.44
C ALA A 83 -13.36 -8.54 -3.75
N ASP A 84 -14.63 -8.94 -3.70
CA ASP A 84 -15.76 -8.26 -3.05
C ASP A 84 -15.52 -7.84 -1.57
N LYS A 85 -14.33 -8.14 -1.03
CA LYS A 85 -13.86 -7.98 0.34
C LYS A 85 -13.15 -6.65 0.62
N VAL A 86 -12.81 -5.85 -0.40
CA VAL A 86 -12.03 -4.61 -0.22
C VAL A 86 -12.91 -3.38 -0.38
N GLN A 87 -13.09 -2.62 0.71
CA GLN A 87 -13.72 -1.30 0.68
C GLN A 87 -12.64 -0.21 0.59
N LEU A 88 -12.43 0.38 -0.59
CA LEU A 88 -11.51 1.51 -0.75
C LEU A 88 -12.06 2.77 -0.06
N GLU A 89 -11.21 3.48 0.68
CA GLU A 89 -11.59 4.68 1.41
C GLU A 89 -10.79 5.91 0.99
N CYS A 90 -9.46 5.81 0.98
CA CYS A 90 -8.57 6.94 0.72
C CYS A 90 -7.33 6.52 -0.08
N ILE A 91 -6.48 7.49 -0.43
CA ILE A 91 -5.17 7.28 -1.03
C ILE A 91 -4.15 7.85 -0.07
N ALA A 92 -3.19 7.02 0.35
CA ALA A 92 -1.99 7.49 1.03
C ALA A 92 -1.00 8.01 0.02
N ASN A 93 -0.49 9.21 0.24
CA ASN A 93 0.60 9.81 -0.52
C ASN A 93 1.82 9.90 0.40
N LEU A 94 2.92 9.32 -0.05
CA LEU A 94 4.19 9.30 0.64
C LEU A 94 5.14 10.21 -0.14
N THR A 95 5.51 11.33 0.48
CA THR A 95 6.36 12.35 -0.13
C THR A 95 7.65 12.50 0.66
N TYR A 96 8.76 12.52 -0.06
CA TYR A 96 10.09 12.89 0.45
C TYR A 96 10.70 13.94 -0.47
N GLN A 97 11.18 15.02 0.13
CA GLN A 97 11.83 16.10 -0.60
C GLN A 97 13.14 16.49 0.10
N ASP A 98 14.23 16.48 -0.65
CA ASP A 98 15.52 17.06 -0.26
C ASP A 98 16.05 18.02 -1.34
N LYS A 99 17.30 18.47 -1.17
CA LYS A 99 17.96 19.42 -2.10
C LYS A 99 18.15 18.86 -3.52
N TYR A 100 18.16 17.54 -3.69
CA TYR A 100 18.53 16.84 -4.92
C TYR A 100 17.41 15.96 -5.49
N THR A 101 16.43 15.60 -4.68
CA THR A 101 15.45 14.56 -4.96
C THR A 101 14.07 14.95 -4.45
N ASN A 102 13.07 14.77 -5.30
CA ASN A 102 11.66 14.80 -4.92
C ASN A 102 11.02 13.49 -5.36
N ILE A 103 10.62 12.66 -4.40
CA ILE A 103 9.93 11.40 -4.65
C ILE A 103 8.54 11.49 -4.03
N SER A 104 7.54 11.22 -4.85
CA SER A 104 6.16 11.03 -4.43
C SER A 104 5.69 9.68 -4.93
N VAL A 105 5.19 8.85 -4.02
CA VAL A 105 4.48 7.60 -4.36
C VAL A 105 3.12 7.60 -3.67
N SER A 106 2.14 6.95 -4.28
CA SER A 106 0.82 6.83 -3.68
C SER A 106 0.31 5.40 -3.76
N ALA A 107 -0.49 5.03 -2.76
CA ALA A 107 -1.11 3.72 -2.68
C ALA A 107 -2.54 3.88 -2.13
N PRO A 108 -3.54 3.21 -2.72
CA PRO A 108 -4.89 3.17 -2.15
C PRO A 108 -4.88 2.51 -0.78
N ILE A 109 -5.70 3.01 0.14
CA ILE A 109 -6.03 2.38 1.41
C ILE A 109 -7.44 1.81 1.30
N GLY A 110 -7.59 0.56 1.67
CA GLY A 110 -8.86 -0.12 1.77
C GLY A 110 -9.04 -0.83 3.11
N LYS A 111 -10.29 -1.17 3.41
CA LYS A 111 -10.69 -1.96 4.57
C LYS A 111 -11.02 -3.39 4.12
N ILE A 112 -10.48 -4.37 4.84
CA ILE A 112 -10.69 -5.81 4.62
C ILE A 112 -10.98 -6.41 5.98
N ASP A 113 -12.17 -6.99 6.14
CA ASP A 113 -12.64 -7.56 7.42
C ASP A 113 -12.41 -6.61 8.61
N ASP A 114 -12.77 -5.34 8.43
CA ASP A 114 -12.58 -4.23 9.38
C ASP A 114 -11.13 -3.80 9.69
N ILE A 115 -10.15 -4.29 8.93
CA ILE A 115 -8.73 -3.94 9.05
C ILE A 115 -8.29 -3.10 7.85
N TYR A 116 -7.65 -1.96 8.13
CA TYR A 116 -7.07 -1.12 7.08
C TYR A 116 -5.78 -1.73 6.51
N LYS A 117 -5.63 -1.65 5.19
CA LYS A 117 -4.48 -2.12 4.42
C LYS A 117 -4.16 -1.16 3.28
N LEU A 118 -2.89 -1.09 2.89
CA LEU A 118 -2.50 -0.59 1.58
C LEU A 118 -2.86 -1.62 0.53
N VAL A 119 -3.54 -1.22 -0.54
CA VAL A 119 -4.03 -2.12 -1.58
C VAL A 119 -3.10 -2.04 -2.79
N PHE A 120 -2.47 -3.16 -3.14
CA PHE A 120 -1.61 -3.32 -4.30
C PHE A 120 -2.23 -4.29 -5.32
N PHE A 121 -2.09 -3.98 -6.61
CA PHE A 121 -2.71 -4.68 -7.75
C PHE A 121 -1.70 -5.49 -8.54
#